data_AF-A0A9E4G2V0-F1
#
_entry.id   AF-A0A9E4G2V0-F1
#
_cell.length_a   1.000
_cell.length_b   1.000
_cell.length_c   1.000
_cell.angle_alpha   90.00
_cell.angle_beta   90.00
_cell.angle_gamma   90.00
#
_symmetry.space_group_name_H-M   'P 1'
#
loop_
_entity.id
_entity.type
_entity.pdbx_description
1 polymer ?
#
loop_
_entity_poly.entity_id
_entity_poly.type
_entity_poly.pdbx_seq_one_letter_code
_entity_poly.pdbx_strand_id
1 'polypeptide(L)'
;TIGPPLQRAAGVDAFFGDFLGVFAERATSQPTLDVSSIRGGYQGEGARAIIPAEAACTVTIRTVSGQDGEAMWSRFVEHVMAFAEPGISIETELLSSAHPFLMS
;
A
#
# COMPACT_ATOMS: atom_id res chain seq x y z
N THR A 1 -17.50 0.29 25.25
CA THR A 1 -16.27 0.99 24.80
C THR A 1 -15.28 -0.03 24.27
N ILE A 2 -15.25 -0.25 22.96
CA ILE A 2 -14.44 -1.31 22.30
C ILE A 2 -12.99 -0.84 22.01
N GLY A 3 -12.70 0.45 22.15
CA GLY A 3 -11.38 1.05 21.85
C GLY A 3 -10.21 0.50 22.68
N PRO A 4 -10.20 0.65 24.03
CA PRO A 4 -9.06 0.24 24.86
C PRO A 4 -8.72 -1.27 24.84
N PRO A 5 -9.71 -2.18 24.69
CA PRO A 5 -9.42 -3.60 24.44
C PRO A 5 -8.76 -3.87 23.08
N LEU A 6 -9.23 -3.22 22.01
CA LEU A 6 -8.69 -3.44 20.66
C LEU A 6 -7.27 -2.86 20.51
N GLN A 7 -6.99 -1.72 21.11
CA GLN A 7 -5.65 -1.11 21.13
C GLN A 7 -4.61 -2.05 21.74
N ARG A 8 -4.95 -2.67 22.88
CA ARG A 8 -4.09 -3.68 23.52
C ARG A 8 -3.92 -4.94 22.68
N ALA A 9 -4.98 -5.41 22.03
CA ALA A 9 -4.91 -6.58 21.15
C ALA A 9 -4.06 -6.32 19.90
N ALA A 10 -4.12 -5.09 19.36
CA ALA A 10 -3.33 -4.67 18.20
C ALA A 10 -1.91 -4.21 18.56
N GLY A 11 -1.58 -4.09 19.86
CA GLY A 11 -0.26 -3.65 20.32
C GLY A 11 0.05 -2.18 20.03
N VAL A 12 -0.97 -1.32 20.00
CA VAL A 12 -0.81 0.11 19.69
C VAL A 12 -1.30 0.99 20.84
N ASP A 13 -0.60 2.09 21.08
CA ASP A 13 -0.95 3.04 22.14
C ASP A 13 -2.21 3.86 21.81
N ALA A 14 -2.41 4.15 20.52
CA ALA A 14 -3.57 4.87 20.02
C ALA A 14 -3.85 4.51 18.56
N PHE A 15 -5.11 4.65 18.15
CA PHE A 15 -5.48 4.59 16.74
C PHE A 15 -5.44 6.00 16.13
N PHE A 16 -5.13 6.06 14.83
CA PHE A 16 -5.20 7.31 14.07
C PHE A 16 -6.67 7.64 13.76
N GLY A 17 -7.20 8.69 14.39
CA GLY A 17 -8.61 9.13 14.26
C GLY A 17 -9.56 8.49 15.26
N ASP A 18 -10.84 8.88 15.23
CA ASP A 18 -11.85 8.42 16.18
C ASP A 18 -12.32 6.97 15.89
N PHE A 19 -12.35 6.15 16.94
CA PHE A 19 -12.70 4.73 16.89
C PHE A 19 -14.15 4.45 16.47
N LEU A 20 -15.07 5.36 16.77
CA LEU A 20 -16.51 5.20 16.47
C LEU A 20 -16.92 5.86 15.14
N GLY A 21 -15.96 6.30 14.34
CA GLY A 21 -16.13 6.79 12.97
C GLY A 21 -14.95 6.36 12.12
N VAL A 22 -14.55 7.22 11.17
CA VAL A 22 -13.33 7.25 10.34
C VAL A 22 -12.39 6.01 10.38
N PHE A 23 -11.93 5.54 11.54
CA PHE A 23 -11.12 4.33 11.68
C PHE A 23 -11.82 3.03 11.23
N ALA A 24 -13.02 2.73 11.73
CA ALA A 24 -13.71 1.47 11.39
C ALA A 24 -14.05 1.42 9.90
N GLU A 25 -14.54 2.54 9.36
CA GLU A 25 -14.84 2.71 7.94
C GLU A 25 -13.57 2.59 7.07
N ARG A 26 -12.45 3.20 7.48
CA ARG A 26 -11.15 3.03 6.80
C ARG A 26 -10.67 1.59 6.82
N ALA A 27 -10.87 0.88 7.92
CA ALA A 27 -10.42 -0.49 8.08
C ALA A 27 -11.23 -1.50 7.24
N THR A 28 -12.51 -1.21 6.96
CA THR A 28 -13.42 -2.19 6.33
C THR A 28 -13.96 -1.80 4.96
N SER A 29 -14.04 -0.50 4.67
CA SER A 29 -14.89 0.02 3.59
C SER A 29 -14.21 1.06 2.70
N GLN A 30 -12.93 1.34 2.92
CA GLN A 30 -12.12 2.19 2.05
C GLN A 30 -11.03 1.37 1.37
N PRO A 31 -10.69 1.67 0.10
CA PRO A 31 -9.56 1.04 -0.56
C PRO A 31 -8.25 1.44 0.11
N THR A 32 -7.28 0.53 0.13
CA THR A 32 -5.95 0.79 0.69
C THR A 32 -4.86 0.53 -0.34
N LEU A 33 -3.74 1.23 -0.19
CA LEU A 33 -2.50 0.97 -0.92
C LEU A 33 -1.39 0.86 0.12
N ASP A 34 -0.70 -0.27 0.15
CA ASP A 34 0.40 -0.54 1.06
C ASP A 34 1.66 -0.96 0.31
N VAL A 35 2.82 -0.49 0.78
CA VAL A 35 4.12 -0.89 0.23
C VAL A 35 4.62 -2.08 1.04
N SER A 36 4.60 -3.26 0.44
CA SER A 36 4.94 -4.52 1.10
C SER A 36 6.43 -4.84 1.04
N SER A 37 7.15 -4.32 0.04
CA SER A 37 8.61 -4.43 -0.03
C SER A 37 9.22 -3.20 -0.68
N ILE A 38 10.44 -2.84 -0.26
CA ILE A 38 11.28 -1.83 -0.90
C ILE A 38 12.71 -2.37 -0.90
N ARG A 39 13.38 -2.31 -2.06
CA ARG A 39 14.79 -2.67 -2.21
C ARG A 39 15.50 -1.64 -3.07
N GLY A 40 16.75 -1.35 -2.74
CA GLY A 40 17.61 -0.44 -3.48
C GLY A 40 18.87 -0.14 -2.70
N GLY A 41 19.98 0.11 -3.40
CA GLY A 41 21.25 0.46 -2.77
C GLY A 41 21.79 -0.57 -1.78
N TYR A 42 22.38 -0.10 -0.68
CA TYR A 42 23.06 -0.92 0.31
C TYR A 42 22.08 -1.32 1.42
N GLN A 43 21.93 -2.63 1.65
CA GLN A 43 21.00 -3.21 2.63
C GLN A 43 21.71 -3.98 3.75
N GLY A 44 23.04 -3.81 3.90
CA GLY A 44 23.83 -4.44 4.95
C GLY A 44 23.89 -3.61 6.23
N GLU A 45 24.60 -4.10 7.24
CA GLU A 45 24.82 -3.36 8.48
C GLU A 45 25.74 -2.14 8.26
N GLY A 46 25.38 -1.03 8.92
CA GLY A 46 26.11 0.24 8.80
C GLY A 46 25.63 1.08 7.61
N ALA A 47 26.29 2.23 7.40
CA ALA A 47 25.94 3.17 6.34
C ALA A 47 27.04 3.20 5.28
N ARG A 48 26.65 3.07 4.01
CA ARG A 48 27.54 3.28 2.86
C ARG A 48 26.93 4.33 1.95
N ALA A 49 27.65 5.43 1.73
CA ALA A 49 27.23 6.47 0.81
C ALA A 49 27.38 5.98 -0.63
N ILE A 50 26.24 5.61 -1.24
CA ILE A 50 26.15 5.24 -2.65
C ILE A 50 24.93 5.91 -3.27
N ILE A 51 25.03 6.21 -4.56
CA ILE A 51 23.87 6.59 -5.38
C ILE A 51 23.44 5.31 -6.10
N PRO A 52 22.34 4.66 -5.69
CA PRO A 52 21.87 3.46 -6.37
C PRO A 52 21.37 3.80 -7.77
N ALA A 53 21.77 3.00 -8.76
CA ALA A 53 21.27 3.14 -10.13
C ALA A 53 19.84 2.60 -10.27
N GLU A 54 19.43 1.69 -9.38
CA GLU A 54 18.16 0.98 -9.45
C GLU A 54 17.52 0.83 -8.07
N ALA A 55 16.19 0.87 -8.04
CA ALA A 55 15.37 0.56 -6.89
C ALA A 55 14.09 -0.16 -7.36
N ALA A 56 13.51 -0.96 -6.49
CA ALA A 56 12.25 -1.64 -6.75
C ALA A 56 11.40 -1.68 -5.48
N CYS A 57 10.08 -1.70 -5.65
CA CYS A 57 9.16 -1.91 -4.55
C CYS A 57 8.01 -2.81 -4.99
N THR A 58 7.35 -3.43 -4.02
CA THR A 58 6.09 -4.15 -4.23
C THR A 58 4.99 -3.40 -3.52
N VAL A 59 3.89 -3.19 -4.22
CA VAL A 59 2.70 -2.52 -3.71
C VAL A 59 1.54 -3.50 -3.72
N THR A 60 0.75 -3.48 -2.66
CA THR A 60 -0.51 -4.21 -2.57
C THR A 60 -1.66 -3.21 -2.52
N ILE A 61 -2.67 -3.41 -3.36
CA ILE A 61 -3.87 -2.58 -3.42
C ILE A 61 -5.05 -3.44 -2.99
N ARG A 62 -5.74 -3.02 -1.93
CA ARG A 62 -6.98 -3.67 -1.49
C ARG A 62 -8.16 -2.87 -2.03
N THR A 63 -8.96 -3.52 -2.86
CA THR A 63 -10.18 -2.93 -3.41
C THR A 63 -11.38 -3.21 -2.50
N VAL A 64 -12.41 -2.39 -2.63
CA VAL A 64 -13.69 -2.57 -1.93
C VAL A 64 -14.80 -2.93 -2.92
N SER A 65 -15.96 -3.32 -2.40
CA SER A 65 -17.11 -3.70 -3.25
C SER A 65 -17.48 -2.59 -4.24
N GLY A 66 -17.75 -2.97 -5.48
CA GLY A 66 -18.04 -2.05 -6.59
C GLY A 66 -16.81 -1.48 -7.30
N GLN A 67 -15.59 -1.83 -6.87
CA GLN A 67 -14.37 -1.49 -7.60
C GLN A 67 -13.86 -2.63 -8.48
N ASP A 68 -13.36 -2.26 -9.65
CA ASP A 68 -12.67 -3.15 -10.58
C ASP A 68 -11.16 -3.10 -10.32
N GLY A 69 -10.57 -4.25 -10.00
CA GLY A 69 -9.13 -4.38 -9.71
C GLY A 69 -8.23 -4.13 -10.91
N GLU A 70 -8.66 -4.49 -12.12
CA GLU A 70 -7.89 -4.27 -13.35
C GLU A 70 -7.90 -2.79 -13.74
N ALA A 71 -9.05 -2.13 -13.56
CA ALA A 71 -9.15 -0.68 -13.74
C ALA A 71 -8.29 0.07 -12.71
N MET A 72 -8.24 -0.39 -11.46
CA MET A 72 -7.36 0.21 -10.45
C MET A 72 -5.88 0.00 -10.77
N TRP A 73 -5.49 -1.19 -11.23
CA TRP A 73 -4.12 -1.44 -11.67
C TRP A 73 -3.72 -0.51 -12.82
N SER A 74 -4.57 -0.38 -13.84
CA SER A 74 -4.32 0.51 -14.99
C SER A 74 -4.10 1.97 -14.54
N ARG A 75 -4.95 2.47 -13.64
CA ARG A 75 -4.82 3.82 -13.07
C ARG A 75 -3.56 3.99 -12.23
N PHE A 76 -3.19 2.97 -11.47
CA PHE A 76 -1.95 2.97 -10.70
C PHE A 76 -0.73 3.04 -11.62
N VAL A 77 -0.68 2.21 -12.67
CA VAL A 77 0.42 2.23 -13.65
C VAL A 77 0.49 3.60 -14.34
N GLU A 78 -0.62 4.14 -14.81
CA GLU A 78 -0.66 5.49 -15.41
C GLU A 78 -0.10 6.54 -14.45
N HIS A 79 -0.53 6.51 -13.17
CA HIS A 79 -0.06 7.44 -12.15
C HIS A 79 1.45 7.33 -11.90
N VAL A 80 1.99 6.11 -11.81
CA VAL A 80 3.42 5.89 -11.56
C VAL A 80 4.25 6.27 -12.78
N MET A 81 3.81 5.92 -13.99
CA MET A 81 4.50 6.26 -15.23
C MET A 81 4.57 7.76 -15.46
N ALA A 82 3.63 8.55 -14.91
CA ALA A 82 3.68 10.00 -14.97
C ALA A 82 4.90 10.62 -14.24
N PHE A 83 5.58 9.87 -13.36
CA PHE A 83 6.82 10.29 -12.70
C PHE A 83 8.09 9.96 -13.50
N ALA A 84 7.98 9.30 -14.66
CA ALA A 84 9.14 8.98 -15.50
C ALA A 84 9.66 10.24 -16.23
N GLU A 85 10.56 10.99 -15.58
CA GLU A 85 11.28 12.10 -16.17
C GLU A 85 12.42 11.64 -17.13
N PRO A 86 12.95 12.51 -18.01
CA PRO A 86 14.08 12.16 -18.87
C PRO A 86 15.26 11.59 -18.08
N GLY A 87 15.61 10.32 -18.34
CA GLY A 87 16.67 9.59 -17.65
C GLY A 87 16.17 8.58 -16.60
N ILE A 88 14.87 8.54 -16.32
CA ILE A 88 14.25 7.55 -15.44
C ILE A 88 13.51 6.51 -16.29
N SER A 89 13.83 5.23 -16.09
CA SER A 89 13.06 4.11 -16.64
C SER A 89 12.23 3.49 -15.52
N ILE A 90 10.96 3.24 -15.79
CA ILE A 90 10.04 2.58 -14.86
C ILE A 90 9.46 1.35 -15.54
N GLU A 91 9.54 0.21 -14.86
CA GLU A 91 8.92 -1.04 -15.25
C GLU A 91 7.87 -1.43 -14.20
N THR A 92 6.74 -1.96 -14.65
CA THR A 92 5.65 -2.40 -13.78
C THR A 92 5.21 -3.80 -14.16
N GLU A 93 4.92 -4.62 -13.14
CA GLU A 93 4.46 -6.00 -13.32
C GLU A 93 3.32 -6.28 -12.33
N LEU A 94 2.24 -6.88 -12.83
CA LEU A 94 1.13 -7.34 -12.00
C LEU A 94 1.43 -8.76 -11.48
N LEU A 95 1.82 -8.88 -10.21
CA LEU A 95 2.18 -10.17 -9.61
C LEU A 95 0.97 -11.07 -9.34
N SER A 96 -0.16 -10.50 -8.92
CA SER A 96 -1.38 -11.23 -8.62
C SER A 96 -2.59 -10.30 -8.58
N SER A 97 -3.77 -10.80 -8.94
CA SER A 97 -5.05 -10.09 -8.80
C SER A 97 -6.10 -10.99 -8.16
N ALA A 98 -6.99 -10.38 -7.37
CA ALA A 98 -8.14 -11.05 -6.78
C ALA A 98 -9.35 -10.12 -6.82
N HIS A 99 -10.54 -10.66 -7.10
CA HIS A 99 -11.77 -9.87 -7.13
C HIS A 99 -12.37 -9.76 -5.72
N PRO A 100 -12.81 -8.56 -5.30
CA PRO A 100 -13.50 -8.40 -4.03
C PRO A 100 -14.84 -9.13 -4.10
N PHE A 101 -15.14 -9.95 -3.09
CA PHE A 101 -16.45 -10.57 -2.92
C PHE A 101 -17.12 -10.02 -1.67
N LEU A 102 -18.44 -9.82 -1.74
CA LEU A 102 -19.23 -9.42 -0.60
C LEU A 102 -19.83 -10.70 0.01
N MET A 103 -19.53 -10.98 1.28
CA MET A 103 -20.32 -11.95 2.05
C MET A 103 -21.63 -11.27 2.41
N SER A 104 -22.68 -11.57 1.64
CA SER A 104 -24.07 -11.21 1.94
C SER A 104 -24.68 -12.11 3.00
#